data_AF-A0A224YS64-F1
#
_entry.id   AF-A0A224YS64-F1
#
_cell.length_a   1.000
_cell.length_b   1.000
_cell.length_c   1.000
_cell.angle_alpha   90.00
_cell.angle_beta   90.00
_cell.angle_gamma   90.00
#
_symmetry.space_group_name_H-M   'P 1'
#
loop_
_entity.id
_entity.type
_entity.pdbx_description
1 polymer ?
#
loop_
_entity_poly.entity_id
_entity_poly.type
_entity_poly.pdbx_seq_one_letter_code
_entity_poly.pdbx_strand_id
1 'polypeptide(L)'
;MADHLDDDKRKSKKDETEKKELDFKVLDEGDIALLKTYGAGQYSKAIKQVEEDIQAILKRVNELTGIKESDTGLAPPALWDTKADENVLRSEQPLQVARCTKIINADSEEPRYIINVKQFAKFVVNLADSVAPTDIE
;
A
#
# COMPACT_ATOMS: atom_id res chain seq x y z
N MET A 1 -43.97 -33.77 -78.87
CA MET A 1 -43.02 -32.77 -79.40
C MET A 1 -41.75 -32.89 -78.59
N ALA A 2 -40.71 -33.50 -79.15
CA ALA A 2 -39.44 -33.67 -78.47
C ALA A 2 -38.54 -32.48 -78.81
N ASP A 3 -38.19 -31.72 -77.78
CA ASP A 3 -37.23 -30.62 -77.83
C ASP A 3 -35.83 -31.23 -77.95
N HIS A 4 -35.13 -30.98 -79.05
CA HIS A 4 -33.85 -31.60 -79.42
C HIS A 4 -32.64 -30.68 -79.14
N LEU A 5 -32.71 -29.82 -78.12
CA LEU A 5 -31.56 -29.01 -77.68
C LEU A 5 -31.24 -29.25 -76.20
N ASP A 6 -30.06 -29.84 -75.95
CA ASP A 6 -29.49 -30.10 -74.62
C ASP A 6 -29.21 -28.80 -73.83
N ASP A 7 -29.42 -28.86 -72.52
CA ASP A 7 -29.27 -27.74 -71.56
C ASP A 7 -27.87 -27.10 -71.57
N ASP A 8 -26.87 -27.78 -72.13
CA ASP A 8 -25.50 -27.32 -72.29
C ASP A 8 -25.35 -26.15 -73.27
N LYS A 9 -26.37 -25.91 -74.13
CA LYS A 9 -26.41 -24.78 -75.07
C LYS A 9 -27.24 -23.59 -74.57
N ARG A 10 -27.84 -23.68 -73.38
CA ARG A 10 -28.54 -22.54 -72.76
C ARG A 10 -27.59 -21.85 -71.79
N LYS A 11 -27.25 -20.59 -72.06
CA LYS A 11 -26.56 -19.71 -71.09
C LYS A 11 -27.53 -19.41 -69.94
N SER A 12 -27.61 -20.31 -68.97
CA SER A 12 -28.25 -20.02 -67.68
C SER A 12 -27.33 -19.06 -66.92
N LYS A 13 -27.83 -17.86 -66.63
CA LYS A 13 -27.26 -17.06 -65.53
C LYS A 13 -27.60 -17.83 -64.26
N LYS A 14 -26.69 -18.69 -63.79
CA LYS A 14 -26.67 -19.08 -62.39
C LYS A 14 -26.20 -17.85 -61.62
N ASP A 15 -27.14 -17.20 -60.94
CA ASP A 15 -26.83 -16.38 -59.77
C ASP A 15 -26.23 -17.30 -58.71
N GLU A 16 -24.94 -17.57 -58.84
CA GLU A 16 -24.12 -17.98 -57.72
C GLU A 16 -23.13 -16.85 -57.52
N THR A 17 -23.62 -15.85 -56.79
CA THR A 17 -22.78 -15.12 -55.86
C THR A 17 -22.25 -16.15 -54.86
N GLU A 18 -21.33 -17.00 -55.31
CA GLU A 18 -20.34 -17.64 -54.45
C GLU A 18 -19.65 -16.45 -53.79
N LYS A 19 -20.14 -16.12 -52.59
CA LYS A 19 -19.32 -15.47 -51.60
C LYS A 19 -18.01 -16.22 -51.67
N LYS A 20 -16.96 -15.56 -52.16
CA LYS A 20 -15.59 -15.93 -51.82
C LYS A 20 -15.56 -15.91 -50.30
N GLU A 21 -15.93 -17.02 -49.69
CA GLU A 21 -15.55 -17.33 -48.34
C GLU A 21 -14.03 -17.30 -48.42
N LEU A 22 -13.46 -16.17 -47.97
CA LEU A 22 -12.05 -16.10 -47.67
C LEU A 22 -11.86 -17.24 -46.67
N ASP A 23 -11.25 -18.33 -47.12
CA ASP A 23 -10.88 -19.44 -46.26
C ASP A 23 -10.09 -18.85 -45.08
N PHE A 24 -10.76 -18.70 -43.94
CA PHE A 24 -10.14 -18.23 -42.71
C PHE A 24 -9.27 -19.38 -42.20
N LYS A 25 -8.06 -19.46 -42.73
CA LYS A 25 -7.06 -20.41 -42.28
C LYS A 25 -6.65 -20.02 -40.86
N VAL A 26 -7.20 -20.73 -39.88
CA VAL A 26 -6.82 -20.64 -38.48
C VAL A 26 -5.32 -20.91 -38.38
N LEU A 27 -4.60 -20.01 -37.72
CA LEU A 27 -3.17 -20.18 -37.51
C LEU A 27 -2.93 -21.43 -36.69
N ASP A 28 -1.99 -22.26 -37.14
CA ASP A 28 -1.58 -23.43 -36.38
C ASP A 28 -0.69 -23.01 -35.18
N GLU A 29 -0.49 -23.94 -34.24
CA GLU A 29 0.31 -23.67 -33.03
C GLU A 29 1.78 -23.30 -33.38
N GLY A 30 2.27 -23.76 -34.54
CA GLY A 30 3.58 -23.44 -35.08
C GLY A 30 3.69 -22.00 -35.59
N ASP A 31 2.69 -21.53 -36.33
CA ASP A 31 2.55 -20.17 -36.86
C ASP A 31 2.46 -19.16 -35.71
N ILE A 32 1.72 -19.51 -34.65
CA ILE A 32 1.60 -18.70 -33.43
C ILE A 32 2.95 -18.61 -32.72
N ALA A 33 3.71 -19.71 -32.63
CA ALA A 33 5.03 -19.71 -32.03
C ALA A 33 6.03 -18.87 -32.86
N LEU A 34 5.98 -19.01 -34.18
CA LEU A 34 6.82 -18.25 -35.10
C LEU A 34 6.55 -16.75 -34.99
N LEU A 35 5.27 -16.33 -35.01
CA LEU A 35 4.86 -14.93 -34.80
C LEU A 35 5.27 -14.38 -33.43
N LYS A 36 5.20 -15.18 -32.37
CA LYS A 36 5.67 -14.77 -31.02
C LYS A 36 7.19 -14.58 -30.97
N THR A 37 7.94 -15.32 -31.78
CA THR A 37 9.40 -15.16 -31.89
C THR A 37 9.80 -14.09 -32.90
N TYR A 38 8.94 -13.80 -33.87
CA TYR A 38 9.19 -12.84 -34.94
C TYR A 38 9.09 -11.42 -34.37
N GLY A 39 10.24 -10.79 -34.10
CA GLY A 39 10.34 -9.47 -33.49
C GLY A 39 10.84 -9.47 -32.04
N ALA A 40 10.96 -10.64 -31.40
CA ALA A 40 11.63 -10.75 -30.12
C ALA A 40 13.15 -10.86 -30.32
N GLY A 41 13.92 -9.89 -29.80
CA GLY A 41 15.38 -9.96 -29.81
C GLY A 41 15.92 -11.16 -29.02
N GLN A 42 17.10 -11.67 -29.39
CA GLN A 42 17.70 -12.88 -28.80
C GLN A 42 17.78 -12.85 -27.26
N TYR A 43 17.90 -11.67 -26.66
CA TYR A 43 17.99 -11.46 -25.21
C TYR A 43 16.68 -11.03 -24.54
N SER A 44 15.59 -10.80 -25.28
CA SER A 44 14.36 -10.21 -24.73
C SER A 44 13.75 -11.05 -23.60
N LYS A 45 13.82 -12.39 -23.71
CA LYS A 45 13.35 -13.31 -22.67
C LYS A 45 14.21 -13.23 -21.40
N ALA A 46 15.52 -13.19 -21.56
CA ALA A 46 16.46 -13.08 -20.44
C ALA A 46 16.30 -11.75 -19.69
N ILE A 47 16.10 -10.64 -20.42
CA ILE A 47 15.86 -9.33 -19.82
C ILE A 47 14.57 -9.33 -18.98
N LYS A 48 13.46 -9.85 -19.53
CA LYS A 48 12.20 -9.94 -18.79
C LYS A 48 12.30 -10.80 -17.53
N GLN A 49 13.00 -11.93 -17.62
CA GLN A 49 13.22 -12.79 -16.46
C GLN A 49 14.01 -12.07 -15.36
N VAL A 50 15.07 -11.34 -15.72
CA VAL A 50 15.85 -10.55 -14.76
C VAL A 50 15.01 -9.42 -14.14
N GLU A 51 14.15 -8.77 -14.91
CA GLU A 51 13.22 -7.75 -14.38
C GLU A 51 12.24 -8.34 -13.37
N GLU A 52 11.67 -9.52 -13.65
CA GLU A 52 10.80 -10.23 -12.72
C GLU A 52 11.54 -10.65 -11.44
N ASP A 53 12.77 -11.14 -11.56
CA ASP A 53 13.62 -11.53 -10.43
C ASP A 53 13.97 -10.33 -9.54
N ILE A 54 14.31 -9.18 -10.14
CA ILE A 54 14.58 -7.93 -9.40
C ILE A 54 13.34 -7.52 -8.59
N GLN A 55 12.15 -7.57 -9.20
CA GLN A 55 10.91 -7.23 -8.50
C GLN A 55 10.59 -8.22 -7.38
N ALA A 56 10.84 -9.52 -7.58
CA ALA A 56 10.65 -10.54 -6.55
C ALA A 56 11.60 -10.35 -5.37
N ILE A 57 12.88 -10.06 -5.63
CA ILE A 57 13.87 -9.77 -4.59
C ILE A 57 13.49 -8.51 -3.81
N LEU A 58 13.06 -7.45 -4.50
CA LEU A 58 12.63 -6.20 -3.85
C LEU A 58 11.45 -6.45 -2.90
N LYS A 59 10.45 -7.22 -3.34
CA LYS A 59 9.31 -7.62 -2.49
C LYS A 59 9.77 -8.41 -1.26
N ARG A 60 10.68 -9.36 -1.43
CA ARG A 60 11.24 -10.17 -0.34
C ARG A 60 12.01 -9.32 0.67
N VAL A 61 12.80 -8.35 0.19
CA VAL A 61 13.53 -7.42 1.06
C VAL A 61 12.54 -6.58 1.87
N ASN A 62 11.50 -6.03 1.25
CA ASN A 62 10.50 -5.21 1.93
C ASN A 62 9.69 -5.99 2.98
N GLU A 63 9.43 -7.27 2.74
CA GLU A 63 8.76 -8.15 3.70
C GLU A 63 9.67 -8.46 4.90
N LEU A 64 10.96 -8.70 4.67
CA LEU A 64 11.94 -8.94 5.75
C LEU A 64 12.24 -7.70 6.58
N THR A 65 12.35 -6.53 5.95
CA THR A 65 12.58 -5.26 6.65
C THR A 65 11.34 -4.77 7.40
N GLY A 66 10.16 -5.33 7.12
CA GLY A 66 8.93 -4.97 7.81
C GLY A 66 8.52 -3.51 7.60
N ILE A 67 8.90 -2.91 6.45
CA ILE A 67 8.59 -1.51 6.11
C ILE A 67 7.09 -1.28 5.86
N LYS A 68 6.30 -2.37 5.79
CA LYS A 68 4.85 -2.27 5.78
C LYS A 68 4.41 -1.80 7.17
N GLU A 69 3.85 -0.60 7.23
CA GLU A 69 3.33 0.04 8.45
C GLU A 69 2.62 -1.00 9.31
N SER A 70 3.23 -1.35 10.43
CA SER A 70 2.57 -2.19 11.41
C SER A 70 1.39 -1.39 11.97
N ASP A 71 0.23 -2.04 12.08
CA ASP A 71 -1.03 -1.48 12.60
C ASP A 71 -0.96 -1.06 14.09
N THR A 72 0.26 -1.04 14.65
CA THR A 72 0.57 -0.61 16.01
C THR A 72 0.78 0.89 16.12
N GLY A 73 0.84 1.62 15.00
CA GLY A 73 1.10 3.07 14.97
C GLY A 73 2.51 3.46 15.43
N LEU A 74 3.41 2.48 15.61
CA LEU A 74 4.80 2.71 15.99
C LEU A 74 5.65 3.06 14.77
N ALA A 75 6.57 4.01 14.94
CA ALA A 75 7.60 4.28 13.95
C ALA A 75 8.47 3.02 13.73
N PRO A 76 9.04 2.82 12.52
CA PRO A 76 9.91 1.69 12.26
C PRO A 76 11.12 1.70 13.22
N PRO A 77 11.59 0.53 13.71
CA PRO A 77 12.64 0.45 14.73
C PRO A 77 13.96 1.14 14.35
N ALA A 78 14.25 1.27 13.05
CA ALA A 78 15.44 1.98 12.57
C ALA A 78 15.44 3.48 12.88
N LEU A 79 14.27 4.07 13.15
CA LEU A 79 14.12 5.48 13.52
C LEU A 79 14.10 5.69 15.05
N TRP A 80 14.21 4.63 15.86
CA TRP A 80 14.18 4.77 17.32
C TRP A 80 15.51 5.31 17.84
N ASP A 81 15.45 6.36 18.65
CA ASP A 81 16.60 6.86 19.40
C ASP A 81 16.67 6.20 20.78
N THR A 82 17.25 5.00 20.80
CA THR A 82 17.41 4.20 22.02
C THR A 82 18.12 4.94 23.17
N LYS A 83 19.00 5.91 22.87
CA LYS A 83 19.73 6.65 23.91
C LYS A 83 18.87 7.76 24.51
N ALA A 84 18.08 8.45 23.68
CA ALA A 84 17.09 9.39 24.18
C ALA A 84 16.05 8.66 25.03
N ASP A 85 15.57 7.50 24.56
CA ASP A 85 14.61 6.67 25.27
C ASP A 85 15.16 6.21 26.64
N GLU A 86 16.40 5.72 26.69
CA GLU A 86 17.06 5.32 27.94
C GLU A 86 17.16 6.49 28.93
N ASN A 87 17.51 7.69 28.44
CA ASN A 87 17.61 8.87 29.29
C ASN A 87 16.24 9.24 29.88
N VAL A 88 15.17 9.22 29.08
CA VAL A 88 13.80 9.50 29.55
C VAL A 88 13.38 8.49 30.62
N LEU A 89 13.58 7.19 30.38
CA LEU A 89 13.26 6.13 31.35
C LEU A 89 14.06 6.23 32.65
N ARG A 90 15.26 6.83 32.61
CA ARG A 90 16.12 7.00 33.78
C ARG A 90 15.82 8.28 34.56
N SER A 91 15.46 9.37 33.88
CA SER A 91 15.17 10.66 34.52
C SER A 91 13.74 10.76 35.02
N GLU A 92 12.79 10.16 34.32
CA GLU A 92 11.37 10.31 34.59
C GLU A 92 10.75 9.01 35.10
N GLN A 93 10.19 9.08 36.30
CA GLN A 93 9.37 8.01 36.86
C GLN A 93 7.96 8.10 36.29
N PRO A 94 7.21 7.00 36.13
CA PRO A 94 5.83 7.07 35.66
C PRO A 94 4.98 7.91 36.62
N LEU A 95 4.48 9.06 36.12
CA LEU A 95 3.66 9.99 36.88
C LEU A 95 2.17 9.70 36.70
N GLN A 96 1.40 9.83 37.77
CA GLN A 96 -0.05 9.71 37.70
C GLN A 96 -0.66 11.01 37.17
N VAL A 97 -1.37 10.91 36.04
CA VAL A 97 -2.00 12.07 35.39
C VAL A 97 -3.23 12.54 36.20
N ALA A 98 -3.25 13.82 36.54
CA ALA A 98 -4.34 14.49 37.24
C ALA A 98 -4.72 15.79 36.52
N ARG A 99 -5.94 16.29 36.77
CA ARG A 99 -6.42 17.57 36.22
C ARG A 99 -6.47 18.63 37.32
N CYS A 100 -5.86 19.80 37.08
CA CYS A 100 -6.06 20.98 37.93
C CYS A 100 -7.52 21.43 37.85
N THR A 101 -8.15 21.69 38.99
CA THR A 101 -9.54 22.14 39.06
C THR A 101 -9.68 23.51 39.69
N LYS A 102 -8.78 23.88 40.60
CA LYS A 102 -8.80 25.16 41.27
C LYS A 102 -7.42 25.49 41.81
N ILE A 103 -6.99 26.72 41.62
CA ILE A 103 -5.78 27.28 42.22
C ILE A 103 -6.18 27.99 43.53
N ILE A 104 -5.40 27.76 44.58
CA ILE A 104 -5.51 28.43 45.87
C ILE A 104 -4.28 29.31 46.05
N ASN A 105 -4.50 30.60 46.33
CA ASN A 105 -3.47 31.60 46.59
C ASN A 105 -2.48 31.80 45.43
N ALA A 106 -3.00 32.24 44.26
CA ALA A 106 -2.19 32.49 43.07
C ALA A 106 -1.11 33.58 43.26
N ASP A 107 -1.34 34.54 44.15
CA ASP A 107 -0.45 35.70 44.35
C ASP A 107 0.48 35.55 45.57
N SER A 108 0.50 34.39 46.24
CA SER A 108 1.35 34.14 47.41
C SER A 108 2.60 33.31 47.06
N GLU A 109 3.64 33.39 47.89
CA GLU A 109 4.91 32.68 47.69
C GLU A 109 4.76 31.14 47.66
N GLU A 110 3.67 30.59 48.21
CA GLU A 110 3.35 29.16 48.17
C GLU A 110 1.97 28.89 47.53
N PRO A 111 1.88 28.80 46.19
CA PRO A 111 0.64 28.46 45.51
C PRO A 111 0.27 26.99 45.78
N ARG A 112 -1.00 26.75 46.10
CA ARG A 112 -1.54 25.40 46.31
C ARG A 112 -2.58 25.08 45.25
N TYR A 113 -2.57 23.86 44.74
CA TYR A 113 -3.44 23.45 43.64
C TYR A 113 -4.38 22.33 44.08
N ILE A 114 -5.66 22.43 43.71
CA ILE A 114 -6.63 21.35 43.86
C ILE A 114 -6.65 20.54 42.58
N ILE A 115 -6.11 19.33 42.64
CA ILE A 115 -6.14 18.38 41.54
C ILE A 115 -7.26 17.37 41.73
N ASN A 116 -7.83 16.89 40.63
CA ASN A 116 -8.78 15.78 40.61
C ASN A 116 -8.16 14.58 39.87
N VAL A 117 -8.04 13.45 40.57
CA VAL A 117 -7.58 12.18 39.99
C VAL A 117 -8.81 11.31 39.69
N LYS A 118 -9.01 10.98 38.41
CA LYS A 118 -10.28 10.41 37.87
C LYS A 118 -10.84 9.20 38.63
N GLN A 119 -9.99 8.39 39.26
CA GLN A 119 -10.38 7.15 39.95
C GLN A 119 -10.37 7.24 41.48
N PHE A 120 -9.88 8.33 42.07
CA PHE A 120 -9.59 8.40 43.51
C PHE A 120 -10.39 9.50 44.18
N ALA A 121 -9.92 10.75 44.13
CA ALA A 121 -10.56 11.91 44.76
C ALA A 121 -9.87 13.22 44.34
N LYS A 122 -10.25 14.33 45.00
CA LYS A 122 -9.57 15.62 44.92
C LYS A 122 -8.50 15.73 46.00
N PHE A 123 -7.34 16.28 45.65
CA PHE A 123 -6.20 16.48 46.54
C PHE A 123 -5.68 17.91 46.46
N VAL A 124 -5.14 18.42 47.56
CA VAL A 124 -4.39 19.69 47.59
C VAL A 124 -2.92 19.35 47.47
N VAL A 125 -2.25 19.87 46.44
CA VAL A 125 -0.84 19.62 46.14
C VAL A 125 -0.06 20.92 46.06
N ASN A 126 1.25 20.83 46.30
CA ASN A 126 2.19 21.93 46.13
C ASN A 126 2.75 21.94 44.70
N LEU A 127 3.29 23.07 44.29
CA LEU A 127 4.03 23.19 43.03
C LEU A 127 5.39 22.47 43.13
N ALA A 128 5.85 21.89 42.03
CA ALA A 128 7.18 21.31 41.92
C ALA A 128 8.20 22.37 41.48
N ASP A 129 9.45 22.26 41.93
CA ASP A 129 10.52 23.24 41.67
C ASP A 129 10.87 23.42 40.17
N SER A 130 10.48 22.45 39.35
CA SER A 130 10.75 22.45 37.90
C SER A 130 9.71 23.20 37.07
N VAL A 131 8.61 23.67 37.66
CA VAL A 131 7.48 24.27 36.94
C VAL A 131 7.19 25.66 37.49
N ALA A 132 6.97 26.63 36.61
CA ALA A 132 6.59 27.98 37.04
C ALA A 132 5.09 28.02 37.38
N PRO A 133 4.66 28.83 38.37
CA PRO A 133 3.24 28.98 38.72
C PRO A 133 2.35 29.44 37.56
N THR A 134 2.93 30.09 36.55
CA THR A 134 2.26 30.59 35.35
C THR A 134 1.91 29.50 34.33
N ASP A 135 2.52 28.33 34.43
CA ASP A 135 2.35 27.26 33.43
C ASP A 135 1.16 26.34 33.75
N ILE A 136 0.51 26.54 34.91
CA ILE A 136 -0.58 25.69 35.42
C ILE A 136 -1.85 26.53 35.62
N GLU A 137 -2.88 26.25 34.82
CA GLU A 137 -4.24 26.81 34.92
C GLU A 137 -5.27 25.77 35.40
#